data_AF-A0A9E3LQ75-F1
#
_entry.id   AF-A0A9E3LQ75-F1
#
_cell.length_a   1.000
_cell.length_b   1.000
_cell.length_c   1.000
_cell.angle_alpha   90.00
_cell.angle_beta   90.00
_cell.angle_gamma   90.00
#
_symmetry.space_group_name_H-M   'P 1'
#
loop_
_entity.id
_entity.type
_entity.pdbx_description
1 polymer ?
#
loop_
_entity_poly.entity_id
_entity_poly.type
_entity_poly.pdbx_seq_one_letter_code
_entity_poly.pdbx_strand_id
1 'polypeptide(L)'
;MTRPKLIGLRDRIDEIATGSPTVAFVSFADSLLLKSNYSVGQWDSDIKCTYEPEKILRLLPDIRAAYQSMLGLEIYAIVTQDSNEYYDDRLLHISSTHNHISFNSLGLPFAQTQAIEHCARAALKSGIHPAADAYLDESFYHSLRFKHGFAKNEEPKFPYTAPMATGPSYYFPVSFQMLADNLEPPK
;
A
#
# COMPACT_ATOMS: atom_id res chain seq x y z
N MET A 1 9.79 22.61 -8.97
CA MET A 1 8.38 22.23 -8.70
C MET A 1 7.54 23.50 -8.58
N THR A 2 6.39 23.61 -9.25
CA THR A 2 5.58 24.85 -9.27
C THR A 2 4.25 24.66 -8.53
N ARG A 3 3.71 25.73 -7.93
CA ARG A 3 2.42 25.69 -7.22
C ARG A 3 1.26 25.13 -8.07
N PRO A 4 1.10 25.49 -9.36
CA PRO A 4 0.03 24.94 -10.19
C PRO A 4 0.14 23.42 -10.38
N LYS A 5 1.35 22.88 -10.53
CA LYS A 5 1.57 21.43 -10.66
C LYS A 5 1.21 20.67 -9.38
N LEU A 6 1.51 21.26 -8.22
CA LEU A 6 1.14 20.68 -6.92
C LEU A 6 -0.37 20.69 -6.69
N ILE A 7 -1.05 21.77 -7.08
CA ILE A 7 -2.52 21.84 -7.05
C ILE A 7 -3.11 20.79 -8.00
N GLY A 8 -2.60 20.70 -9.23
CA GLY A 8 -3.07 19.70 -10.19
C GLY A 8 -2.86 18.26 -9.74
N LEU A 9 -1.74 17.95 -9.07
CA LEU A 9 -1.53 16.63 -8.47
C LEU A 9 -2.56 16.36 -7.38
N ARG A 10 -2.76 17.30 -6.44
CA ARG A 10 -3.78 17.16 -5.38
C ARG A 10 -5.16 16.90 -5.98
N ASP A 11 -5.58 17.71 -6.94
CA ASP A 11 -6.91 17.59 -7.54
C ASP A 11 -7.07 16.23 -8.27
N ARG A 12 -6.00 15.73 -8.91
CA ARG A 12 -6.01 14.39 -9.52
C ARG A 12 -6.06 13.26 -8.49
N ILE A 13 -5.40 13.41 -7.34
CA ILE A 13 -5.51 12.45 -6.23
C ILE A 13 -6.93 12.49 -5.64
N ASP A 14 -7.56 13.67 -5.52
CA ASP A 14 -8.95 13.79 -5.06
C ASP A 14 -9.93 13.06 -5.99
N GLU A 15 -9.71 13.13 -7.31
CA GLU A 15 -10.49 12.38 -8.30
C GLU A 15 -10.34 10.86 -8.11
N ILE A 16 -9.11 10.36 -7.92
CA ILE A 16 -8.85 8.94 -7.65
C ILE A 16 -9.49 8.49 -6.33
N ALA A 17 -9.37 9.32 -5.28
CA ALA A 17 -9.92 9.04 -3.96
C ALA A 17 -11.45 8.96 -3.98
N THR A 18 -12.10 9.81 -4.77
CA THR A 18 -13.57 9.80 -4.95
C THR A 18 -14.07 8.46 -5.49
N GLY A 19 -13.29 7.80 -6.35
CA GLY A 19 -13.60 6.46 -6.88
C GLY A 19 -13.37 5.32 -5.88
N SER A 20 -12.75 5.59 -4.72
CA SER A 20 -12.28 4.58 -3.77
C SER A 20 -12.64 4.92 -2.32
N PRO A 21 -13.93 4.98 -1.96
CA PRO A 21 -14.37 5.48 -0.64
C PRO A 21 -13.92 4.63 0.55
N THR A 22 -13.45 3.41 0.31
CA THR A 22 -12.91 2.51 1.34
C THR A 22 -11.41 2.67 1.57
N VAL A 23 -10.75 3.60 0.88
CA VAL A 23 -9.32 3.89 0.98
C VAL A 23 -9.13 5.36 1.35
N ALA A 24 -8.33 5.60 2.39
CA ALA A 24 -7.95 6.93 2.83
C ALA A 24 -6.65 7.30 2.14
N PHE A 25 -6.57 8.56 1.73
CA PHE A 25 -5.43 9.15 1.07
C PHE A 25 -4.94 10.32 1.92
N VAL A 26 -3.65 10.32 2.26
CA VAL A 26 -3.01 11.44 2.94
C VAL A 26 -1.75 11.80 2.19
N SER A 27 -1.75 13.00 1.61
CA SER A 27 -0.60 13.55 0.88
C SER A 27 0.29 14.36 1.82
N PHE A 28 1.60 14.15 1.73
CA PHE A 28 2.61 14.95 2.44
C PHE A 28 3.77 15.25 1.48
N ALA A 29 3.92 16.53 1.14
CA ALA A 29 4.84 16.97 0.10
C ALA A 29 4.64 16.20 -1.22
N ASP A 30 5.61 15.37 -1.61
CA ASP A 30 5.62 14.52 -2.81
C ASP A 30 5.29 13.06 -2.51
N SER A 31 4.92 12.73 -1.28
CA SER A 31 4.62 11.36 -0.86
C SER A 31 3.13 11.19 -0.52
N LEU A 32 2.64 9.97 -0.68
CA LEU A 32 1.24 9.62 -0.50
C LEU A 32 1.13 8.37 0.38
N LEU A 33 0.39 8.47 1.47
CA LEU A 33 0.01 7.33 2.30
C LEU A 33 -1.41 6.91 1.96
N LEU A 34 -1.57 5.61 1.73
CA LEU A 34 -2.86 4.97 1.51
C LEU A 34 -3.16 4.04 2.68
N LYS A 35 -4.41 4.01 3.11
CA LYS A 35 -4.87 3.05 4.11
C LYS A 35 -6.26 2.56 3.76
N SER A 36 -6.46 1.25 3.75
CA SER A 36 -7.79 0.63 3.75
C SER A 36 -8.09 0.00 5.11
N ASN A 37 -9.35 0.03 5.52
CA ASN A 37 -9.83 -0.81 6.61
C ASN A 37 -10.43 -2.10 6.03
N TYR A 38 -10.37 -3.18 6.81
CA TYR A 38 -11.02 -4.43 6.48
C TYR A 38 -11.55 -5.11 7.75
N SER A 39 -12.53 -5.99 7.56
CA SER A 39 -13.08 -6.90 8.55
C SER A 39 -12.83 -8.34 8.09
N VAL A 40 -12.43 -9.22 9.01
CA VAL A 40 -12.25 -10.66 8.72
C VAL A 40 -13.54 -11.47 8.87
N GLY A 41 -14.62 -10.83 9.36
CA GLY A 41 -15.86 -11.50 9.76
C GLY A 41 -15.67 -12.44 10.94
N GLN A 42 -16.74 -12.73 11.67
CA GLN A 42 -16.73 -13.74 12.74
C GLN A 42 -17.73 -14.83 12.39
N TRP A 43 -17.38 -16.09 12.71
CA TRP A 43 -18.32 -17.19 12.65
C TRP A 43 -19.45 -16.91 13.66
N ASP A 44 -20.70 -16.87 13.19
CA ASP A 44 -21.90 -16.49 13.96
C ASP A 44 -22.10 -14.96 14.21
N SER A 45 -21.55 -14.09 13.35
CA SER A 45 -21.90 -12.66 13.32
C SER A 45 -22.34 -12.19 11.93
N ASP A 46 -23.11 -11.10 11.88
CA ASP A 46 -23.54 -10.45 10.63
C ASP A 46 -22.39 -9.72 9.91
N ILE A 47 -21.19 -9.67 10.52
CA ILE A 47 -20.03 -8.96 9.96
C ILE A 47 -19.43 -9.83 8.85
N LYS A 48 -19.62 -9.39 7.60
CA LYS A 48 -19.00 -10.04 6.44
C LYS A 48 -17.50 -9.73 6.37
N CYS A 49 -16.74 -10.68 5.84
CA CYS A 49 -15.34 -10.44 5.49
C CYS A 49 -15.25 -9.47 4.30
N THR A 50 -14.58 -8.33 4.50
CA THR A 50 -14.37 -7.28 3.49
C THR A 50 -12.94 -7.20 2.99
N TYR A 51 -12.10 -8.14 3.43
CA TYR A 51 -10.68 -8.16 3.12
C TYR A 51 -10.42 -8.38 1.62
N GLU A 52 -9.90 -7.34 0.98
CA GLU A 52 -9.53 -7.31 -0.44
C GLU A 52 -8.28 -6.43 -0.63
N PRO A 53 -7.07 -6.97 -0.36
CA PRO A 53 -5.82 -6.22 -0.40
C PRO A 53 -5.49 -5.70 -1.81
N GLU A 54 -5.99 -6.34 -2.87
CA GLU A 54 -5.74 -5.93 -4.26
C GLU A 54 -6.31 -4.54 -4.57
N LYS A 55 -7.30 -4.05 -3.81
CA LYS A 55 -7.88 -2.72 -4.02
C LYS A 55 -6.83 -1.62 -4.00
N ILE A 56 -5.90 -1.64 -3.06
CA ILE A 56 -4.81 -0.66 -2.99
C ILE A 56 -3.89 -0.78 -4.21
N LEU A 57 -3.52 -2.01 -4.59
CA LEU A 57 -2.63 -2.25 -5.72
C LEU A 57 -3.22 -1.75 -7.05
N ARG A 58 -4.53 -1.89 -7.23
CA ARG A 58 -5.24 -1.43 -8.42
C ARG A 58 -5.26 0.09 -8.58
N LEU A 59 -5.01 0.85 -7.51
CA LEU A 59 -4.91 2.31 -7.57
C LEU A 59 -3.53 2.81 -8.02
N LEU A 60 -2.50 1.97 -7.88
CA LEU A 60 -1.12 2.37 -8.12
C LEU A 60 -0.85 2.84 -9.56
N PRO A 61 -1.42 2.22 -10.62
CA PRO A 61 -1.25 2.72 -11.99
C PRO A 61 -1.80 4.14 -12.19
N ASP A 62 -2.98 4.44 -11.63
CA ASP A 62 -3.61 5.76 -11.74
C ASP A 62 -2.83 6.82 -10.97
N ILE A 63 -2.34 6.46 -9.77
CA ILE A 63 -1.49 7.33 -8.96
C ILE A 63 -0.17 7.60 -9.69
N ARG A 64 0.47 6.56 -10.26
CA ARG A 64 1.68 6.73 -11.07
C ARG A 64 1.43 7.66 -12.25
N ALA A 65 0.33 7.48 -12.97
CA ALA A 65 -0.02 8.35 -14.08
C ALA A 65 -0.24 9.81 -13.64
N ALA A 66 -0.84 10.04 -12.46
CA ALA A 66 -1.01 11.37 -11.88
C ALA A 66 0.35 12.04 -11.57
N TYR A 67 1.25 11.34 -10.89
CA TYR A 67 2.59 11.83 -10.59
C TYR A 67 3.41 12.09 -11.86
N GLN A 68 3.36 11.18 -12.82
CA GLN A 68 4.11 11.31 -14.07
C GLN A 68 3.60 12.47 -14.92
N SER A 69 2.28 12.61 -15.08
CA SER A 69 1.71 13.69 -15.90
C SER A 69 1.90 15.08 -15.27
N MET A 70 1.76 15.20 -13.95
CA MET A 70 1.84 16.50 -13.26
C MET A 70 3.29 16.90 -12.97
N LEU A 71 4.09 15.97 -12.43
CA LEU A 71 5.43 16.25 -11.92
C LEU A 71 6.55 15.68 -12.80
N GLY A 72 6.27 14.71 -13.67
CA GLY A 72 7.31 13.99 -14.42
C GLY A 72 8.14 13.08 -13.52
N LEU A 73 7.55 12.60 -12.43
CA LEU A 73 8.21 11.74 -11.45
C LEU A 73 7.68 10.32 -11.57
N GLU A 74 8.61 9.37 -11.63
CA GLU A 74 8.33 7.97 -11.38
C GLU A 74 8.11 7.73 -9.88
N ILE A 75 7.26 6.77 -9.55
CA ILE A 75 6.96 6.39 -8.17
C ILE A 75 7.12 4.90 -7.96
N TYR A 76 7.43 4.53 -6.72
CA TYR A 76 7.34 3.17 -6.20
C TYR A 76 6.42 3.13 -4.98
N ALA A 77 5.86 1.96 -4.70
CA ALA A 77 5.03 1.74 -3.52
C ALA A 77 5.72 0.80 -2.53
N ILE A 78 5.45 1.00 -1.24
CA ILE A 78 5.77 0.02 -0.20
C ILE A 78 4.45 -0.31 0.49
N VAL A 79 4.15 -1.60 0.58
CA VAL A 79 2.85 -2.04 1.08
C VAL A 79 3.05 -3.06 2.19
N THR A 80 2.45 -2.77 3.33
CA THR A 80 2.44 -3.62 4.51
C THR A 80 1.01 -3.85 4.94
N GLN A 81 0.80 -4.81 5.84
CA GLN A 81 -0.49 -5.02 6.47
C GLN A 81 -0.32 -5.51 7.89
N ASP A 82 -1.35 -5.29 8.68
CA ASP A 82 -1.50 -5.88 9.99
C ASP A 82 -2.98 -5.91 10.37
N SER A 83 -3.29 -6.70 11.39
CA SER A 83 -4.58 -6.71 12.06
C SER A 83 -4.97 -5.31 12.52
N ASN A 84 -6.23 -4.96 12.25
CA ASN A 84 -6.80 -3.72 12.74
C ASN A 84 -7.44 -3.99 14.12
N GLU A 85 -6.99 -3.28 15.15
CA GLU A 85 -7.56 -3.41 16.50
C GLU A 85 -8.95 -2.75 16.61
N TYR A 86 -9.25 -1.78 15.73
CA TYR A 86 -10.52 -1.06 15.70
C TYR A 86 -11.49 -1.71 14.71
N TYR A 87 -12.49 -2.41 15.26
CA TYR A 87 -13.60 -2.97 14.51
C TYR A 87 -14.68 -1.89 14.32
N ASP A 88 -15.18 -1.77 13.09
CA ASP A 88 -16.36 -0.94 12.73
C ASP A 88 -16.20 0.60 12.79
N ASP A 89 -14.96 1.09 12.91
CA ASP A 89 -14.69 2.54 12.94
C ASP A 89 -14.52 3.18 11.55
N ARG A 90 -14.83 4.48 11.50
CA ARG A 90 -14.53 5.34 10.35
C ARG A 90 -13.06 5.20 9.94
N LEU A 91 -12.81 5.25 8.65
CA LEU A 91 -11.47 5.11 8.07
C LEU A 91 -10.47 6.15 8.60
N LEU A 92 -10.97 7.36 8.86
CA LEU A 92 -10.26 8.48 9.46
C LEU A 92 -11.11 9.09 10.55
N HIS A 93 -10.46 9.47 11.66
CA HIS A 93 -11.01 10.44 12.58
C HIS A 93 -10.46 11.82 12.25
N ILE A 94 -11.33 12.80 11.98
CA ILE A 94 -10.97 14.19 11.78
C ILE A 94 -11.58 14.99 12.92
N SER A 95 -10.75 15.74 13.66
CA SER A 95 -11.24 16.58 14.75
C SER A 95 -12.21 17.65 14.23
N SER A 96 -13.10 18.17 15.08
CA SER A 96 -14.04 19.24 14.71
C SER A 96 -13.33 20.51 14.19
N THR A 97 -12.12 20.76 14.67
CA THR A 97 -11.25 21.87 14.25
C THR A 97 -10.40 21.54 13.02
N HIS A 98 -10.51 20.33 12.46
CA HIS A 98 -9.85 19.85 11.24
C HIS A 98 -8.31 19.93 11.24
N ASN A 99 -7.70 20.10 12.41
CA ASN A 99 -6.25 20.18 12.61
C ASN A 99 -5.64 18.89 13.16
N HIS A 100 -6.46 17.85 13.40
CA HIS A 100 -6.02 16.52 13.79
C HIS A 100 -6.71 15.48 12.91
N ILE A 101 -5.91 14.69 12.20
CA ILE A 101 -6.34 13.55 11.40
C ILE A 101 -5.68 12.32 12.03
N SER A 102 -6.49 11.42 12.59
CA SER A 102 -6.03 10.16 13.18
C SER A 102 -6.35 8.99 12.26
N PHE A 103 -5.31 8.21 11.98
CA PHE A 103 -5.44 6.85 11.47
C PHE A 103 -5.55 5.91 12.66
N ASN A 104 -6.77 5.43 12.95
CA ASN A 104 -7.07 4.69 14.17
C ASN A 104 -6.13 3.49 14.43
N SER A 105 -5.56 2.86 13.39
CA SER A 105 -4.50 1.85 13.54
C SER A 105 -3.51 1.90 12.38
N LEU A 106 -2.27 2.33 12.63
CA LEU A 106 -1.18 2.31 11.63
C LEU A 106 0.22 2.05 12.22
N GLY A 107 0.35 1.85 13.54
CA GLY A 107 1.66 1.92 14.23
C GLY A 107 2.72 0.97 13.64
N LEU A 108 2.47 -0.34 13.73
CA LEU A 108 3.42 -1.35 13.24
C LEU A 108 3.54 -1.38 11.71
N PRO A 109 2.45 -1.38 10.92
CA PRO A 109 2.52 -1.30 9.46
C PRO A 109 3.35 -0.12 8.95
N PHE A 110 3.20 1.06 9.55
CA PHE A 110 3.95 2.25 9.17
C PHE A 110 5.44 2.11 9.48
N ALA A 111 5.79 1.60 10.66
CA ALA A 111 7.18 1.35 11.01
C ALA A 111 7.83 0.32 10.06
N GLN A 112 7.07 -0.72 9.66
CA GLN A 112 7.52 -1.70 8.67
C GLN A 112 7.73 -1.08 7.28
N THR A 113 6.90 -0.12 6.84
CA THR A 113 7.12 0.53 5.54
C THR A 113 8.49 1.22 5.47
N GLN A 114 8.91 1.87 6.56
CA GLN A 114 10.24 2.52 6.62
C GLN A 114 11.37 1.50 6.66
N ALA A 115 11.19 0.38 7.36
CA ALA A 115 12.18 -0.69 7.41
C ALA A 115 12.39 -1.35 6.04
N ILE A 116 11.30 -1.65 5.33
CA ILE A 116 11.36 -2.16 3.95
C ILE A 116 12.01 -1.13 3.03
N GLU A 117 11.63 0.15 3.13
CA GLU A 117 12.22 1.22 2.31
C GLU A 117 13.73 1.27 2.44
N HIS A 118 14.21 1.27 3.69
CA HIS A 118 15.63 1.32 4.00
C HIS A 118 16.37 0.13 3.37
N CYS A 119 15.87 -1.09 3.55
CA CYS A 119 16.46 -2.30 3.02
C CYS A 119 16.43 -2.34 1.48
N ALA A 120 15.30 -2.00 0.86
CA ALA A 120 15.16 -1.94 -0.59
C ALA A 120 16.16 -0.95 -1.20
N ARG A 121 16.26 0.27 -0.65
CA ARG A 121 17.23 1.28 -1.12
C ARG A 121 18.68 0.82 -1.00
N ALA A 122 19.03 0.15 0.10
CA ALA A 122 20.37 -0.42 0.28
C ALA A 122 20.67 -1.54 -0.72
N ALA A 123 19.69 -2.41 -0.98
CA ALA A 123 19.79 -3.51 -1.95
C ALA A 123 19.94 -2.99 -3.38
N LEU A 124 19.17 -1.97 -3.77
CA LEU A 124 19.29 -1.28 -5.05
C LEU A 124 20.69 -0.69 -5.25
N LYS A 125 21.20 0.04 -4.26
CA LYS A 125 22.54 0.64 -4.31
C LYS A 125 23.64 -0.40 -4.44
N SER A 126 23.43 -1.58 -3.85
CA SER A 126 24.40 -2.68 -3.82
C SER A 126 24.25 -3.66 -4.99
N GLY A 127 23.28 -3.43 -5.89
CA GLY A 127 23.02 -4.31 -7.05
C GLY A 127 22.45 -5.69 -6.69
N ILE A 128 21.85 -5.84 -5.51
CA ILE A 128 21.27 -7.12 -5.04
C ILE A 128 20.02 -7.49 -5.85
N HIS A 129 19.20 -6.49 -6.18
CA HIS A 129 18.07 -6.62 -7.10
C HIS A 129 17.86 -5.28 -7.84
N PRO A 130 17.19 -5.27 -9.00
CA PRO A 130 16.86 -4.04 -9.73
C PRO A 130 15.76 -3.24 -9.04
N ALA A 131 15.54 -2.01 -9.51
CA ALA A 131 14.38 -1.20 -9.11
C ALA A 131 13.08 -1.92 -9.46
N ALA A 132 12.13 -1.88 -8.52
CA ALA A 132 10.80 -2.43 -8.67
C ALA A 132 9.73 -1.35 -8.48
N ASP A 133 8.53 -1.63 -8.99
CA ASP A 133 7.38 -0.73 -8.91
C ASP A 133 6.72 -0.75 -7.53
N ALA A 134 6.76 -1.90 -6.85
CA ALA A 134 6.29 -2.06 -5.48
C ALA A 134 7.19 -3.01 -4.68
N TYR A 135 7.24 -2.78 -3.37
CA TYR A 135 7.90 -3.65 -2.40
C TYR A 135 6.85 -4.08 -1.37
N LEU A 136 6.50 -5.36 -1.41
CA LEU A 136 5.38 -5.90 -0.63
C LEU A 136 5.92 -6.69 0.56
N ASP A 137 5.44 -6.41 1.76
CA ASP A 137 5.64 -7.29 2.91
C ASP A 137 5.18 -8.73 2.59
N GLU A 138 5.88 -9.73 3.12
CA GLU A 138 5.59 -11.15 2.88
C GLU A 138 4.15 -11.53 3.23
N SER A 139 3.60 -11.03 4.33
CA SER A 139 2.22 -11.32 4.72
C SER A 139 1.25 -10.71 3.72
N PHE A 140 1.49 -9.47 3.31
CA PHE A 140 0.67 -8.79 2.29
C PHE A 140 0.77 -9.49 0.93
N TYR A 141 1.96 -9.87 0.49
CA TYR A 141 2.15 -10.57 -0.76
C TYR A 141 1.40 -11.91 -0.78
N HIS A 142 1.50 -12.69 0.30
CA HIS A 142 0.86 -14.00 0.34
C HIS A 142 -0.67 -13.96 0.46
N SER A 143 -1.23 -12.85 0.92
CA SER A 143 -2.68 -12.64 1.02
C SER A 143 -3.33 -12.22 -0.29
N LEU A 144 -2.53 -11.86 -1.30
CA LEU A 144 -3.02 -11.55 -2.64
C LEU A 144 -3.63 -12.79 -3.33
N ARG A 145 -4.72 -12.56 -4.04
CA ARG A 145 -5.41 -13.54 -4.90
C ARG A 145 -4.73 -13.62 -6.26
N PHE A 146 -3.67 -14.40 -6.32
CA PHE A 146 -3.05 -14.74 -7.59
C PHE A 146 -3.89 -15.76 -8.38
N LYS A 147 -3.85 -15.64 -9.71
CA LYS A 147 -4.45 -16.56 -10.66
C LYS A 147 -3.91 -17.97 -10.45
N HIS A 148 -4.76 -18.97 -10.66
CA HIS A 148 -4.34 -20.36 -10.61
C HIS A 148 -3.16 -20.62 -11.57
N GLY A 149 -2.10 -21.26 -11.07
CA GLY A 149 -0.89 -21.58 -11.84
C GLY A 149 0.24 -20.56 -11.74
N PHE A 150 0.02 -19.39 -11.15
CA PHE A 150 1.12 -18.47 -10.85
C PHE A 150 1.97 -19.02 -9.69
N ALA A 151 3.27 -19.21 -9.94
CA ALA A 151 4.21 -19.80 -8.98
C ALA A 151 4.68 -18.77 -7.92
N LYS A 152 3.74 -18.22 -7.14
CA LYS A 152 4.02 -17.08 -6.23
C LYS A 152 5.15 -17.33 -5.22
N ASN A 153 5.43 -18.58 -4.86
CA ASN A 153 6.46 -18.95 -3.89
C ASN A 153 7.88 -19.03 -4.50
N GLU A 154 7.99 -18.93 -5.83
CA GLU A 154 9.27 -18.93 -6.54
C GLU A 154 9.80 -17.51 -6.78
N GLU A 155 8.97 -16.48 -6.55
CA GLU A 155 9.37 -15.08 -6.67
C GLU A 155 10.49 -14.73 -5.67
N PRO A 156 11.46 -13.91 -6.08
CA PRO A 156 12.57 -13.53 -5.21
C PRO A 156 12.05 -12.70 -4.05
N LYS A 157 12.57 -13.00 -2.85
CA LYS A 157 12.29 -12.25 -1.63
C LYS A 157 13.56 -11.88 -0.91
N PHE A 158 13.55 -10.74 -0.23
CA PHE A 158 14.73 -10.17 0.40
C PHE A 158 14.45 -9.88 1.87
N PRO A 159 15.42 -10.11 2.75
CA PRO A 159 15.20 -9.92 4.18
C PRO A 159 15.13 -8.44 4.54
N TYR A 160 14.34 -8.13 5.56
CA TYR A 160 14.39 -6.85 6.26
C TYR A 160 14.18 -7.08 7.77
N THR A 161 14.58 -6.12 8.59
CA THR A 161 14.36 -6.18 10.04
C THR A 161 13.04 -5.52 10.37
N ALA A 162 11.99 -6.32 10.59
CA ALA A 162 10.71 -5.79 11.04
C ALA A 162 10.81 -5.27 12.49
N PRO A 163 10.32 -4.04 12.77
CA PRO A 163 10.21 -3.54 14.14
C PRO A 163 9.36 -4.50 14.98
N MET A 164 9.79 -4.76 16.22
CA MET A 164 9.05 -5.59 17.19
C MET A 164 8.78 -7.06 16.75
N ALA A 165 9.43 -7.55 15.69
CA ALA A 165 9.38 -8.94 15.28
C ALA A 165 10.58 -9.73 15.79
N THR A 166 10.36 -10.99 16.16
CA THR A 166 11.41 -11.91 16.65
C THR A 166 11.90 -12.90 15.59
N GLY A 167 11.24 -12.95 14.43
CA GLY A 167 11.54 -13.86 13.33
C GLY A 167 12.07 -13.16 12.08
N PRO A 168 12.53 -13.93 11.08
CA PRO A 168 12.91 -13.36 9.79
C PRO A 168 11.68 -12.73 9.11
N SER A 169 11.86 -11.57 8.49
CA SER A 169 10.83 -10.90 7.72
C SER A 169 11.35 -10.63 6.32
N TYR A 170 10.48 -10.74 5.32
CA TYR A 170 10.85 -10.62 3.92
C TYR A 170 9.94 -9.64 3.19
N TYR A 171 10.48 -9.01 2.15
CA TYR A 171 9.70 -8.27 1.17
C TYR A 171 9.92 -8.82 -0.25
N PHE A 172 8.92 -8.61 -1.09
CA PHE A 172 8.89 -9.00 -2.50
C PHE A 172 8.93 -7.76 -3.39
N PRO A 173 10.03 -7.51 -4.13
CA PRO A 173 10.08 -6.49 -5.16
C PRO A 173 9.32 -6.98 -6.40
N VAL A 174 8.31 -6.23 -6.84
CA VAL A 174 7.41 -6.63 -7.92
C VAL A 174 7.15 -5.47 -8.89
N SER A 175 6.81 -5.81 -10.14
CA SER A 175 6.33 -4.83 -11.12
C SER A 175 4.80 -4.72 -11.12
N PHE A 176 4.29 -3.56 -11.55
CA PHE A 176 2.84 -3.37 -11.76
C PHE A 176 2.32 -4.30 -12.85
N GLN A 177 3.14 -4.58 -13.87
CA GLN A 177 2.80 -5.52 -14.92
C GLN A 177 2.62 -6.94 -14.38
N MET A 178 3.53 -7.41 -13.53
CA MET A 178 3.42 -8.73 -12.90
C MET A 178 2.12 -8.84 -12.09
N LEU A 179 1.82 -7.81 -11.27
CA LEU A 179 0.59 -7.79 -10.49
C LEU A 179 -0.66 -7.77 -11.40
N ALA A 180 -0.68 -6.95 -12.45
CA ALA A 180 -1.81 -6.88 -13.38
C ALA A 180 -2.04 -8.19 -14.13
N ASP A 181 -0.97 -8.88 -14.54
CA ASP A 181 -1.04 -10.12 -15.30
C ASP A 181 -1.44 -11.32 -14.44
N ASN A 182 -1.12 -11.30 -13.14
CA ASN A 182 -1.23 -12.47 -12.28
C ASN A 182 -2.25 -12.37 -11.15
N LEU A 183 -2.89 -11.22 -10.92
CA LEU A 183 -3.97 -11.11 -9.94
C LEU A 183 -5.34 -11.45 -10.52
N GLU A 184 -6.19 -12.08 -9.72
CA GLU A 184 -7.59 -12.32 -10.03
C GLU A 184 -8.37 -10.98 -10.13
N PRO A 185 -9.49 -10.95 -10.89
CA PRO A 185 -10.32 -9.76 -10.98
C PRO A 185 -10.94 -9.35 -9.62
N PRO A 186 -11.43 -8.11 -9.49
CA PRO A 186 -12.15 -7.66 -8.29
C PRO A 186 -13.31 -8.61 -7.93
N LYS A 187 -13.62 -8.71 -6.62
CA LYS A 187 -14.79 -9.48 -6.16
C LYS A 187 -16.09 -8.75 -6.48
#